data_AF-A0A7C1C8Q0-F1
#
_entry.id   AF-A0A7C1C8Q0-F1
#
_cell.length_a   1.000
_cell.length_b   1.000
_cell.length_c   1.000
_cell.angle_alpha   90.00
_cell.angle_beta   90.00
_cell.angle_gamma   90.00
#
_symmetry.space_group_name_H-M   'P 1'
#
loop_
_entity.id
_entity.type
_entity.pdbx_description
1 polymer ?
#
loop_
_entity_poly.entity_id
_entity_poly.type
_entity_poly.pdbx_seq_one_letter_code
_entity_poly.pdbx_strand_id
1 'polypeptide(L)'
;YRLPGQNMTEYPISTALFFGKKIPIAGGGYFRLFPYWFTRMALRRINKKEGKPFVFYVHPWEIDPEQPRMKEARALSRFRHYVNLNKTYDRLRQLLHDFSFGPLGSGPV
;
A
#
# COMPACT_ATOMS: atom_id res chain seq x y z
N TYR A 1 4.64 12.71 12.27
CA TYR A 1 4.03 13.73 13.13
C TYR A 1 4.46 13.46 14.55
N ARG A 2 5.06 14.44 15.25
CA ARG A 2 5.41 14.26 16.66
C ARG A 2 4.16 14.53 17.50
N LEU A 3 3.83 13.63 18.41
CA LEU A 3 2.65 13.79 19.27
C LEU A 3 2.95 14.79 20.40
N PRO A 4 2.10 15.81 20.61
CA PRO A 4 2.29 16.77 21.70
C PRO A 4 2.29 16.07 23.06
N GLY A 5 3.27 16.42 23.91
CA GLY A 5 3.39 15.86 25.27
C GLY A 5 3.84 14.39 25.33
N GLN A 6 4.15 13.75 24.20
CA GLN A 6 4.61 12.36 24.14
C GLN A 6 5.93 12.25 23.38
N ASN A 7 6.81 11.34 23.79
CA ASN A 7 8.01 11.02 23.01
C ASN A 7 7.69 10.00 21.90
N MET A 8 6.67 10.28 21.09
CA MET A 8 6.17 9.37 20.05
C MET A 8 6.02 10.10 18.70
N THR A 9 6.35 9.40 17.62
CA THR A 9 6.24 9.89 16.24
C THR A 9 5.32 8.98 15.43
N GLU A 10 4.30 9.56 14.81
CA GLU A 10 3.33 8.87 13.95
C GLU A 10 3.67 9.01 12.48
N TYR A 11 3.51 7.91 11.74
CA TYR A 11 3.62 7.85 10.29
C TYR A 11 2.28 7.35 9.73
N PRO A 12 1.45 8.23 9.13
CA PRO A 12 0.12 7.83 8.70
C PRO A 12 0.19 6.93 7.48
N ILE A 13 -0.77 6.01 7.41
CA ILE A 13 -1.03 5.22 6.22
C ILE A 13 -1.39 6.16 5.06
N SER A 14 -0.76 5.94 3.91
CA SER A 14 -0.89 6.85 2.78
C SER A 14 -2.26 6.76 2.09
N THR A 15 -2.77 7.94 1.75
CA THR A 15 -4.02 8.13 1.03
C THR A 15 -3.80 9.10 -0.12
N ALA A 16 -4.59 8.98 -1.18
CA ALA A 16 -4.60 9.93 -2.29
C ALA A 16 -5.99 10.54 -2.45
N LEU A 17 -6.05 11.85 -2.69
CA LEU A 17 -7.30 12.56 -2.90
C LEU A 17 -7.77 12.41 -4.36
N PHE A 18 -8.88 11.69 -4.56
CA PHE A 18 -9.55 11.52 -5.85
C PHE A 18 -11.02 11.88 -5.74
N PHE A 19 -11.51 12.78 -6.60
CA PHE A 19 -12.91 13.25 -6.61
C PHE A 19 -13.44 13.64 -5.22
N GLY A 20 -12.62 14.37 -4.44
CA GLY A 20 -12.97 14.79 -3.07
C GLY A 20 -12.93 13.68 -2.01
N LYS A 21 -12.57 12.44 -2.38
CA LYS A 21 -12.50 11.30 -1.46
C LYS A 21 -11.04 10.88 -1.23
N LYS A 22 -10.72 10.56 0.02
CA LYS A 22 -9.42 9.97 0.38
C LYS A 22 -9.45 8.47 0.07
N ILE A 23 -8.71 8.07 -0.95
CA ILE A 23 -8.58 6.67 -1.35
C ILE A 23 -7.33 6.08 -0.69
N PRO A 24 -7.42 4.94 0.01
CA PRO A 24 -6.27 4.27 0.58
C PRO A 24 -5.40 3.67 -0.53
N ILE A 25 -4.09 3.94 -0.49
CA ILE A 25 -3.13 3.52 -1.52
C ILE A 25 -1.85 2.89 -0.96
N ALA A 26 -1.81 2.66 0.36
CA ALA A 26 -0.61 2.26 1.09
C ALA A 26 -0.30 0.76 1.07
N GLY A 27 -0.91 -0.01 0.16
CA GLY A 27 -0.71 -1.45 0.09
C GLY A 27 -1.94 -2.27 0.46
N GLY A 28 -1.70 -3.43 1.06
CA GLY A 28 -2.76 -4.33 1.53
C GLY A 28 -3.70 -4.82 0.42
N GLY A 29 -4.95 -5.10 0.80
CA GLY A 29 -5.99 -5.53 -0.13
C GLY A 29 -6.25 -4.52 -1.25
N TYR A 30 -5.99 -3.22 -1.03
CA TYR A 30 -6.13 -2.19 -2.07
C TYR A 30 -5.09 -2.32 -3.17
N PHE A 31 -3.86 -2.72 -2.86
CA PHE A 31 -2.83 -2.97 -3.87
C PHE A 31 -3.13 -4.19 -4.75
N ARG A 32 -3.79 -5.20 -4.17
CA ARG A 32 -4.29 -6.34 -4.93
C ARG A 32 -5.51 -5.99 -5.77
N LEU A 33 -6.42 -5.17 -5.23
CA LEU A 33 -7.63 -4.74 -5.91
C LEU A 33 -7.33 -3.81 -7.10
N PHE A 34 -6.52 -2.77 -6.88
CA PHE A 34 -6.26 -1.77 -7.91
C PHE A 34 -5.27 -2.28 -8.97
N PRO A 35 -5.41 -1.84 -10.23
CA PRO A 35 -4.36 -2.01 -11.23
C PRO A 35 -3.08 -1.30 -10.79
N TYR A 36 -1.91 -1.88 -11.07
CA TYR A 36 -0.63 -1.30 -10.65
C TYR A 36 -0.40 0.14 -11.17
N TRP A 37 -0.82 0.42 -12.41
CA TRP A 37 -0.69 1.76 -12.98
C TRP A 37 -1.41 2.81 -12.14
N PHE A 38 -2.54 2.45 -11.50
CA PHE A 38 -3.31 3.35 -10.65
C PHE A 38 -2.59 3.61 -9.33
N THR A 39 -2.10 2.55 -8.66
CA THR A 39 -1.28 2.67 -7.46
C THR A 39 -0.06 3.56 -7.72
N ARG A 40 0.67 3.29 -8.81
CA ARG A 40 1.84 4.07 -9.19
C ARG A 40 1.52 5.54 -9.46
N MET A 41 0.44 5.82 -10.18
CA MET A 41 -0.02 7.18 -10.42
C MET A 41 -0.35 7.91 -9.11
N ALA A 42 -1.07 7.25 -8.19
CA ALA A 42 -1.46 7.83 -6.91
C ALA A 42 -0.24 8.12 -6.00
N LEU A 43 0.71 7.18 -5.91
CA LEU A 43 1.94 7.37 -5.15
C LEU A 43 2.83 8.48 -5.75
N ARG A 44 2.99 8.50 -7.08
CA ARG A 44 3.71 9.60 -7.76
C ARG A 44 3.04 10.94 -7.53
N ARG A 45 1.71 11.00 -7.44
CA ARG A 45 1.00 12.23 -7.11
C ARG A 45 1.36 12.73 -5.71
N ILE A 46 1.44 11.84 -4.72
CA ILE A 46 1.84 12.20 -3.35
C ILE A 46 3.26 12.79 -3.36
N ASN A 47 4.22 12.12 -4.01
CA ASN A 47 5.58 12.64 -4.09
C ASN A 47 5.68 13.96 -4.87
N LYS A 48 5.08 14.04 -6.07
CA LYS A 48 5.30 15.18 -6.99
C LYS A 48 4.38 16.37 -6.74
N LYS A 49 3.11 16.14 -6.42
CA LYS A 49 2.12 17.23 -6.25
C LYS A 49 1.99 17.67 -4.81
N GLU A 50 2.09 16.74 -3.86
CA GLU A 50 1.97 17.07 -2.42
C GLU A 50 3.33 17.31 -1.76
N GLY A 51 4.44 16.94 -2.44
CA GLY A 51 5.80 17.12 -1.90
C GLY A 51 6.07 16.27 -0.66
N LYS A 52 5.38 15.13 -0.51
CA LYS A 52 5.43 14.28 0.69
C LYS A 52 5.96 12.88 0.38
N PRO A 53 6.62 12.22 1.34
CA PRO A 53 6.84 10.78 1.27
C PRO A 53 5.51 10.02 1.43
N PHE A 54 5.51 8.75 1.05
CA PHE A 54 4.42 7.83 1.35
C PHE A 54 4.92 6.66 2.21
N VAL A 55 3.99 6.06 2.94
CA VAL A 55 4.15 4.81 3.68
C VAL A 55 3.44 3.71 2.90
N PHE A 56 4.13 2.60 2.70
CA PHE A 56 3.60 1.43 2.02
C PHE A 56 3.87 0.17 2.86
N TYR A 57 2.92 -0.75 2.90
CA TYR A 57 3.07 -2.03 3.59
C TYR A 57 2.46 -3.18 2.78
N VAL A 58 2.90 -4.39 3.08
CA VAL A 58 2.33 -5.62 2.54
C VAL A 58 2.38 -6.68 3.63
N HIS A 59 1.35 -7.50 3.75
CA HIS A 59 1.43 -8.69 4.60
C HIS A 59 2.11 -9.82 3.83
N PRO A 60 2.88 -10.70 4.50
CA PRO A 60 3.55 -11.83 3.82
C PRO A 60 2.60 -12.69 2.99
N TRP A 61 1.39 -12.95 3.49
CA TRP A 61 0.38 -13.72 2.77
C TRP A 61 -0.12 -13.03 1.49
N GLU A 62 0.03 -11.72 1.34
CA GLU A 62 -0.45 -11.00 0.15
C GLU A 62 0.45 -11.21 -1.07
N ILE A 63 1.63 -11.79 -0.89
CA ILE A 63 2.56 -12.17 -1.96
C ILE A 63 2.76 -13.68 -2.09
N ASP A 64 1.99 -14.47 -1.32
CA ASP A 64 2.01 -15.92 -1.35
C ASP A 64 0.76 -16.46 -2.10
N PRO A 65 0.89 -16.84 -3.38
CA PRO A 65 -0.22 -17.42 -4.15
C PRO A 65 -0.60 -18.84 -3.71
N GLU A 66 0.30 -19.54 -3.02
CA GLU A 66 0.17 -20.93 -2.58
C GLU A 66 -0.45 -21.05 -1.19
N GLN A 67 -0.73 -19.91 -0.53
CA GLN A 67 -1.36 -19.89 0.78
C GLN A 67 -2.66 -20.73 0.84
N PRO A 68 -2.99 -21.32 2.01
CA PRO A 68 -4.21 -22.08 2.18
C PRO A 68 -5.48 -21.33 1.77
N ARG A 69 -6.39 -22.05 1.12
CA ARG A 69 -7.68 -21.51 0.69
C ARG A 69 -8.75 -21.76 1.75
N MET A 70 -9.26 -20.69 2.35
CA MET A 70 -10.36 -20.71 3.32
C MET A 70 -11.70 -20.94 2.62
N LYS A 71 -12.00 -22.20 2.28
CA LYS A 71 -13.17 -22.59 1.49
C LYS A 71 -14.49 -22.21 2.17
N GLU A 72 -14.53 -22.31 3.50
CA GLU A 72 -15.70 -22.04 4.34
C GLU A 72 -16.01 -20.53 4.51
N ALA A 73 -15.07 -19.65 4.13
CA ALA A 73 -15.27 -18.21 4.24
C ALA A 73 -16.34 -17.71 3.25
N ARG A 74 -17.09 -16.67 3.64
CA ARG A 74 -18.07 -16.00 2.76
C ARG A 74 -17.42 -15.54 1.46
N ALA A 75 -18.19 -15.51 0.36
CA ALA A 75 -17.69 -15.17 -0.98
C ALA A 75 -16.92 -13.84 -1.02
N LEU A 76 -17.42 -12.79 -0.35
CA LEU A 76 -16.75 -11.49 -0.27
C LEU A 76 -15.41 -11.54 0.51
N SER A 77 -15.31 -12.43 1.50
CA SER A 77 -14.05 -12.64 2.22
C SER A 77 -13.03 -13.34 1.31
N ARG A 78 -13.44 -14.42 0.65
CA ARG A 78 -12.60 -15.13 -0.33
C ARG A 78 -12.13 -14.20 -1.44
N PHE A 79 -13.01 -13.37 -2.00
CA PHE A 79 -12.63 -12.37 -3.00
C PHE A 79 -11.52 -11.44 -2.48
N ARG A 80 -11.72 -10.85 -1.29
CA ARG A 80 -10.72 -9.95 -0.69
C ARG A 80 -9.40 -10.65 -0.39
N HIS A 81 -9.41 -11.93 -0.04
CA HIS A 81 -8.18 -12.70 0.22
C HIS A 81 -7.43 -13.08 -1.05
N TYR A 82 -8.14 -13.35 -2.16
CA TYR A 82 -7.55 -14.05 -3.29
C TYR A 82 -7.51 -13.27 -4.60
N VAL A 83 -8.20 -12.12 -4.70
CA VAL A 83 -8.16 -11.27 -5.90
C VAL A 83 -6.71 -10.88 -6.25
N ASN A 84 -6.33 -11.11 -7.51
CA ASN A 84 -5.01 -10.81 -8.09
C ASN A 84 -3.80 -11.30 -7.29
N LEU A 85 -3.96 -12.28 -6.39
CA LEU A 85 -2.91 -12.72 -5.48
C LEU A 85 -1.64 -13.13 -6.24
N ASN A 86 -1.80 -13.87 -7.34
CA ASN A 86 -0.72 -14.31 -8.23
C ASN A 86 0.03 -13.18 -8.96
N LYS A 87 -0.50 -11.95 -8.98
CA LYS A 87 0.14 -10.78 -9.61
C LYS A 87 0.85 -9.89 -8.59
N THR A 88 0.58 -10.07 -7.30
CA THR A 88 0.94 -9.09 -6.28
C THR A 88 2.45 -9.02 -6.07
N TYR A 89 3.14 -10.16 -6.11
CA TYR A 89 4.59 -10.21 -5.98
C TYR A 89 5.30 -9.43 -7.10
N ASP A 90 4.91 -9.64 -8.36
CA ASP A 90 5.51 -8.91 -9.50
C ASP A 90 5.23 -7.42 -9.46
N ARG A 91 4.02 -7.03 -9.03
CA ARG A 91 3.67 -5.62 -8.81
C ARG A 91 4.50 -5.01 -7.69
N LEU A 92 4.78 -5.76 -6.62
CA LEU A 92 5.65 -5.31 -5.54
C LEU A 92 7.08 -5.12 -6.04
N ARG A 93 7.62 -6.05 -6.85
CA ARG A 93 8.93 -5.87 -7.50
C ARG A 93 8.97 -4.61 -8.36
N GLN A 94 7.92 -4.37 -9.14
CA GLN A 94 7.82 -3.16 -9.96
C GLN A 94 7.72 -1.88 -9.12
N LEU A 95 7.00 -1.92 -7.99
CA LEU A 95 6.90 -0.81 -7.04
C LEU A 95 8.27 -0.46 -6.45
N LEU A 96 9.02 -1.47 -5.99
CA LEU A 96 10.34 -1.29 -5.40
C LEU A 96 11.37 -0.80 -6.41
N HIS A 97 11.16 -1.05 -7.71
CA HIS A 97 11.95 -0.47 -8.79
C HIS A 97 11.55 0.97 -9.13
N ASP A 98 10.25 1.26 -9.13
CA ASP A 98 9.71 2.57 -9.56
C ASP A 98 9.88 3.69 -8.50
N PHE A 99 10.21 3.35 -7.25
CA PHE A 99 10.32 4.28 -6.13
C PHE A 99 11.50 3.96 -5.21
N SER A 100 12.09 5.00 -4.62
CA SER A 100 13.10 4.87 -3.57
C SER A 100 12.45 4.76 -2.20
N PHE A 101 12.89 3.79 -1.40
CA PHE A 101 12.46 3.58 -0.02
C PHE A 101 13.64 3.80 0.94
N GLY A 102 13.34 4.35 2.11
CA GLY A 102 14.29 4.49 3.21
C GLY A 102 13.69 3.97 4.52
N PRO A 103 14.52 3.80 5.56
CA PRO A 103 14.04 3.48 6.91
C PRO A 103 13.01 4.51 7.42
N LEU A 104 12.05 4.06 8.23
CA LEU A 104 11.20 5.01 8.93
C LEU A 104 12.05 5.84 9.91
N GLY A 105 11.88 7.16 9.88
CA GLY A 105 12.59 8.07 10.77
C GLY A 105 13.94 8.57 10.26
N SER A 106 14.48 8.03 9.17
CA SER A 106 15.51 8.76 8.43
C SER A 106 14.86 9.99 7.77
N GLY A 107 15.56 11.12 7.75
CA GLY A 107 15.13 12.31 7.01
C GLY A 107 14.85 12.01 5.53
N PRO A 108 14.28 12.94 4.77
CA PRO A 108 13.94 12.70 3.37
C PRO A 108 15.16 12.19 2.58
N VAL A 109 14.94 11.10 1.82
CA VAL A 109 15.89 10.51 0.87
C VAL A 109 15.77 11.24 -0.47
#